data_AF-A0A8T6IGJ5-F1
#
_entry.id   AF-A0A8T6IGJ5-F1
#
_cell.length_a   1.000
_cell.length_b   1.000
_cell.length_c   1.000
_cell.angle_alpha   90.00
_cell.angle_beta   90.00
_cell.angle_gamma   90.00
#
_symmetry.space_group_name_H-M   'P 1'
#
loop_
_entity.id
_entity.type
_entity.pdbx_description
1 polymer ?
#
loop_
_entity_poly.entity_id
_entity_poly.type
_entity_poly.pdbx_seq_one_letter_code
_entity_poly.pdbx_strand_id
1 'polypeptide(L)'
;MLTLRCIVTGGLFALACTPLVHAAASGEDASAGVLPEGILTDRNGDGVLTEDEVMPGMFSLLDANRDGRAELSEIRRFLARAGRPFSWVNPPSADQVLPGLTHATFQSPSMDVPVGYNIYLPPGYDDAENRDARYPVIYYLHGGRPGNESRTVGLAEHVHAAVTSGSVRPVIVVWPNGGKVSWYAHGDSMGEAVV
;
A
#
# COMPACT_ATOMS: atom_id res chain seq x y z
N MET A 1 0.00 -27.19 21.60
CA MET A 1 -1.32 -26.58 21.90
C MET A 1 -1.03 -25.26 22.61
N LEU A 2 -0.93 -24.17 21.85
CA LEU A 2 -0.58 -22.85 22.38
C LEU A 2 -1.48 -21.81 21.74
N THR A 3 -2.17 -21.09 22.61
CA THR A 3 -3.27 -20.16 22.36
C THR A 3 -2.76 -18.84 21.81
N LEU A 4 -3.24 -18.40 20.65
CA LEU A 4 -3.06 -17.03 20.16
C LEU A 4 -3.85 -16.06 21.07
N ARG A 5 -3.17 -15.09 21.68
CA ARG A 5 -3.79 -13.90 22.24
C ARG A 5 -3.56 -12.75 21.27
N CYS A 6 -4.59 -12.39 20.50
CA CYS A 6 -4.67 -11.10 19.81
C CYS A 6 -4.83 -10.00 20.86
N ILE A 7 -3.92 -9.03 20.86
CA ILE A 7 -4.10 -7.76 21.56
C ILE A 7 -4.63 -6.79 20.53
N VAL A 8 -5.92 -6.44 20.65
CA VAL A 8 -6.55 -5.32 19.94
C VAL A 8 -6.79 -4.24 20.98
N THR A 9 -6.01 -3.17 20.92
CA THR A 9 -6.27 -1.95 21.69
C THR A 9 -7.33 -1.12 20.98
N GLY A 10 -8.49 -0.99 21.60
CA GLY A 10 -9.64 -0.23 21.09
C GLY A 10 -9.53 1.27 21.33
N GLY A 11 -10.25 2.02 20.49
CA GLY A 11 -10.44 3.47 20.60
C GLY A 11 -11.81 3.88 20.05
N LEU A 12 -12.77 3.98 20.97
CA LEU A 12 -13.99 4.79 21.04
C LEU A 12 -14.93 5.02 19.84
N PHE A 13 -16.19 4.66 20.08
CA PHE A 13 -17.43 4.90 19.34
C PHE A 13 -17.82 6.39 19.23
N ALA A 14 -18.42 6.76 18.09
CA ALA A 14 -19.60 7.63 18.03
C ALA A 14 -20.44 7.30 16.78
N LEU A 15 -21.64 6.74 17.02
CA LEU A 15 -22.70 6.60 16.03
C LEU A 15 -23.38 7.96 15.81
N ALA A 16 -23.70 8.29 14.55
CA ALA A 16 -24.88 9.08 14.22
C ALA A 16 -25.43 8.65 12.86
N CYS A 17 -26.62 8.03 12.89
CA CYS A 17 -27.46 7.74 11.73
C CYS A 17 -28.02 9.03 11.13
N THR A 18 -28.16 9.09 9.80
CA THR A 18 -29.22 9.86 9.12
C THR A 18 -29.46 9.27 7.71
N PRO A 19 -30.67 9.40 7.15
CA PRO A 19 -31.25 8.40 6.27
C PRO A 19 -30.92 8.55 4.78
N LEU A 20 -31.07 7.40 4.13
CA LEU A 20 -31.22 7.12 2.71
C LEU A 20 -31.97 8.23 1.92
N VAL A 21 -31.34 8.72 0.86
CA VAL A 21 -32.05 9.32 -0.28
C VAL A 21 -31.61 8.57 -1.53
N HIS A 22 -32.59 7.98 -2.23
CA HIS A 22 -32.42 7.37 -3.53
C HIS A 22 -31.92 8.40 -4.54
N ALA A 23 -30.81 8.14 -5.21
CA ALA A 23 -30.48 8.74 -6.49
C ALA A 23 -30.16 7.61 -7.47
N ALA A 24 -31.01 7.50 -8.49
CA ALA A 24 -30.94 6.48 -9.52
C ALA A 24 -29.63 6.60 -10.34
N ALA A 25 -29.09 5.44 -10.70
CA ALA A 25 -27.97 5.32 -11.61
C ALA A 25 -28.40 5.73 -13.03
N SER A 26 -27.69 6.71 -13.60
CA SER A 26 -27.53 6.82 -15.04
C SER A 26 -26.03 6.79 -15.32
N GLY A 27 -25.61 5.77 -16.05
CA GLY A 27 -24.22 5.55 -16.40
C GLY A 27 -23.70 6.61 -17.35
N GLU A 28 -22.58 7.23 -16.99
CA GLU A 28 -21.71 7.97 -17.90
C GLU A 28 -20.25 7.70 -17.51
N ASP A 29 -19.53 7.14 -18.49
CA ASP A 29 -18.10 7.18 -18.78
C ASP A 29 -17.10 7.47 -17.64
N ALA A 30 -16.32 6.44 -17.29
CA ALA A 30 -15.15 6.55 -16.42
C ALA A 30 -13.96 7.16 -17.20
N SER A 31 -14.07 8.43 -17.58
CA SER A 31 -12.98 9.18 -18.19
C SER A 31 -12.16 9.93 -17.13
N ALA A 32 -10.87 9.62 -17.05
CA ALA A 32 -9.75 10.44 -16.54
C ALA A 32 -9.92 11.20 -15.21
N GLY A 33 -9.02 10.94 -14.26
CA GLY A 33 -8.98 11.55 -12.93
C GLY A 33 -8.83 13.07 -12.94
N VAL A 34 -9.96 13.78 -12.91
CA VAL A 34 -10.06 15.17 -12.47
C VAL A 34 -10.28 15.13 -10.97
N LEU A 35 -9.31 15.63 -10.19
CA LEU A 35 -9.54 15.83 -8.76
C LEU A 35 -10.66 16.87 -8.59
N PRO A 36 -11.65 16.63 -7.71
CA PRO A 36 -12.64 17.65 -7.37
C PRO A 36 -11.97 18.96 -6.97
N GLU A 37 -12.46 20.09 -7.49
CA GLU A 37 -11.95 21.40 -7.07
C GLU A 37 -12.10 21.59 -5.55
N GLY A 38 -11.02 21.99 -4.88
CA GLY A 38 -11.00 22.27 -3.43
C GLY A 38 -10.30 21.23 -2.54
N ILE A 39 -9.73 20.15 -3.08
CA ILE A 39 -8.97 19.15 -2.28
C ILE A 39 -7.55 19.63 -1.91
N LEU A 40 -6.95 20.49 -2.74
CA LEU A 40 -5.60 21.03 -2.59
C LEU A 40 -5.67 22.54 -2.80
N THR A 41 -5.81 23.32 -1.72
CA THR A 41 -5.87 24.79 -1.79
C THR A 41 -4.71 25.37 -1.00
N ASP A 42 -3.67 25.81 -1.70
CA ASP A 42 -2.59 26.63 -1.14
C ASP A 42 -3.18 28.01 -0.79
N ARG A 43 -3.48 28.22 0.50
CA ARG A 43 -4.18 29.44 0.95
C ARG A 43 -3.22 30.61 1.06
N ASN A 44 -1.96 30.33 1.39
CA ASN A 44 -0.95 31.34 1.65
C ASN A 44 -0.13 31.70 0.40
N GLY A 45 -0.20 30.87 -0.66
CA GLY A 45 0.41 31.11 -1.97
C GLY A 45 1.92 30.87 -2.01
N ASP A 46 2.49 30.12 -1.05
CA ASP A 46 3.93 29.87 -0.94
C ASP A 46 4.39 28.63 -1.74
N GLY A 47 3.46 27.91 -2.37
CA GLY A 47 3.73 26.72 -3.17
C GLY A 47 4.02 25.47 -2.34
N VAL A 48 3.76 25.51 -1.03
CA VAL A 48 3.91 24.42 -0.07
C VAL A 48 2.60 24.22 0.67
N LEU A 49 2.03 23.02 0.57
CA LEU A 49 0.84 22.70 1.36
C LEU A 49 1.24 22.32 2.79
N THR A 50 0.48 22.80 3.78
CA THR A 50 0.53 22.37 5.18
C THR A 50 -0.72 21.57 5.57
N GLU A 51 -0.70 20.91 6.74
CA GLU A 51 -1.80 20.03 7.20
C GLU A 51 -3.16 20.75 7.27
N ASP A 52 -3.18 22.05 7.56
CA ASP A 52 -4.39 22.89 7.65
C ASP A 52 -4.95 23.37 6.30
N GLU A 53 -4.21 23.16 5.22
CA GLU A 53 -4.56 23.52 3.84
C GLU A 53 -5.09 22.34 3.02
N VAL A 54 -4.96 21.12 3.55
CA VAL A 54 -5.41 19.88 2.91
C VAL A 54 -6.48 19.18 3.74
N MET A 55 -7.26 18.30 3.10
CA MET A 55 -8.23 17.48 3.84
C MET A 55 -7.53 16.66 4.94
N PRO A 56 -8.13 16.52 6.14
CA PRO A 56 -7.57 15.69 7.20
C PRO A 56 -7.23 14.28 6.70
N GLY A 57 -5.99 13.84 6.95
CA GLY A 57 -5.47 12.55 6.50
C GLY A 57 -4.89 12.52 5.08
N MET A 58 -5.08 13.57 4.26
CA MET A 58 -4.46 13.69 2.93
C MET A 58 -3.00 14.13 3.02
N PHE A 59 -2.64 14.91 4.04
CA PHE A 59 -1.28 15.45 4.22
C PHE A 59 -0.21 14.35 4.20
N SER A 60 -0.41 13.26 4.95
CA SER A 60 0.51 12.12 4.99
C SER A 60 0.64 11.36 3.66
N LEU A 61 -0.24 11.59 2.68
CA LEU A 61 -0.12 11.02 1.34
C LEU A 61 0.68 11.92 0.40
N LEU A 62 0.76 13.21 0.71
CA LEU A 62 1.41 14.24 -0.09
C LEU A 62 2.84 14.53 0.40
N ASP A 63 3.04 14.54 1.72
CA ASP A 63 4.34 14.66 2.40
C ASP A 63 5.09 13.32 2.31
N ALA A 64 5.78 13.11 1.19
CA ALA A 64 6.41 11.83 0.87
C ALA A 64 7.72 11.63 1.64
N ASN A 65 8.44 12.72 1.92
CA ASN A 65 9.69 12.70 2.67
C ASN A 65 9.50 12.83 4.20
N ARG A 66 8.27 13.08 4.67
CA ARG A 66 7.88 13.25 6.08
C ARG A 66 8.57 14.43 6.76
N ASP A 67 8.81 15.51 6.03
CA ASP A 67 9.43 16.72 6.57
C ASP A 67 8.42 17.73 7.14
N GLY A 68 7.12 17.40 7.10
CA GLY A 68 6.05 18.25 7.60
C GLY A 68 5.65 19.34 6.61
N ARG A 69 6.09 19.26 5.35
CA ARG A 69 5.72 20.15 4.24
C ARG A 69 5.41 19.29 3.02
N ALA A 70 4.37 19.65 2.24
CA ALA A 70 4.10 19.00 0.96
C ALA A 70 4.45 19.95 -0.18
N GLU A 71 5.65 19.81 -0.73
CA GLU A 71 6.12 20.68 -1.82
C GLU A 71 5.43 20.38 -3.15
N LEU A 72 5.38 21.35 -4.07
CA LEU A 72 4.86 21.17 -5.42
C LEU A 72 5.46 19.96 -6.16
N SER A 73 6.73 19.64 -5.90
CA SER A 73 7.40 18.49 -6.50
C SER A 73 6.82 17.15 -6.01
N GLU A 74 6.40 17.09 -4.75
CA GLU A 74 5.76 15.93 -4.12
C GLU A 74 4.30 15.83 -4.51
N ILE A 75 3.57 16.95 -4.55
CA ILE A 75 2.20 17.02 -5.06
C ILE A 75 2.15 16.53 -6.51
N ARG A 76 3.06 16.99 -7.38
CA ARG A 76 3.15 16.51 -8.77
C ARG A 76 3.44 15.02 -8.83
N ARG A 77 4.31 14.50 -7.96
CA ARG A 77 4.62 13.07 -7.88
C ARG A 77 3.40 12.25 -7.43
N PHE A 78 2.64 12.77 -6.47
CA PHE A 78 1.40 12.17 -6.02
C PHE A 78 0.36 12.12 -7.15
N LEU A 79 0.12 13.25 -7.82
CA LEU A 79 -0.82 13.32 -8.96
C LEU A 79 -0.39 12.41 -10.11
N ALA A 80 0.90 12.39 -10.44
CA ALA A 80 1.45 11.51 -11.45
C ALA A 80 1.28 10.03 -11.08
N ARG A 81 1.28 9.67 -9.78
CA ARG A 81 0.98 8.31 -9.31
C ARG A 81 -0.51 8.00 -9.28
N ALA A 82 -1.34 8.94 -8.82
CA ALA A 82 -2.78 8.79 -8.67
C ALA A 82 -3.50 8.70 -10.02
N GLY A 83 -2.99 9.38 -11.05
CA GLY A 83 -3.53 9.33 -12.40
C GLY A 83 -3.08 8.14 -13.24
N ARG A 84 -2.21 7.25 -12.71
CA ARG A 84 -1.76 6.07 -13.48
C ARG A 84 -2.91 5.06 -13.60
N PRO A 85 -3.15 4.52 -14.81
CA PRO A 85 -4.06 3.39 -14.94
C PRO A 85 -3.53 2.22 -14.13
N PHE A 86 -4.46 1.40 -13.66
CA PHE A 86 -4.12 0.15 -12.97
C PHE A 86 -3.21 -0.73 -13.81
N SER A 87 -2.24 -1.36 -13.15
CA SER A 87 -1.41 -2.43 -13.70
C SER A 87 -1.31 -3.57 -12.68
N TRP A 88 -1.36 -4.81 -13.17
CA TRP A 88 -1.07 -6.00 -12.37
C TRP A 88 0.43 -6.16 -12.04
N VAL A 89 1.29 -5.39 -12.70
CA VAL A 89 2.75 -5.41 -12.53
C VAL A 89 3.27 -3.99 -12.35
N ASN A 90 3.79 -3.71 -11.17
CA ASN A 90 4.36 -2.43 -10.73
C ASN A 90 5.68 -2.68 -10.00
N PRO A 91 6.81 -2.77 -10.73
CA PRO A 91 8.11 -2.92 -10.08
C PRO A 91 8.42 -1.74 -9.14
N PRO A 92 9.21 -1.96 -8.09
CA PRO A 92 9.62 -0.91 -7.17
C PRO A 92 10.46 0.12 -7.91
N SER A 93 10.32 1.39 -7.51
CA SER A 93 11.19 2.45 -8.00
C SER A 93 12.63 2.22 -7.53
N ALA A 94 13.61 2.81 -8.22
CA ALA A 94 15.04 2.60 -7.92
C ALA A 94 15.43 2.96 -6.47
N ASP A 95 14.77 3.94 -5.87
CA ASP A 95 14.92 4.37 -4.48
C ASP A 95 14.32 3.39 -3.45
N GLN A 96 13.53 2.42 -3.89
CA GLN A 96 12.88 1.42 -3.05
C GLN A 96 13.59 0.06 -3.07
N VAL A 97 14.68 -0.07 -3.85
CA VAL A 97 15.43 -1.32 -3.98
C VAL A 97 16.43 -1.44 -2.81
N LEU A 98 16.37 -2.55 -2.09
CA LEU A 98 17.28 -2.89 -0.99
C LEU A 98 17.85 -4.30 -1.14
N PRO A 99 18.97 -4.64 -0.46
CA PRO A 99 19.50 -5.99 -0.46
C PRO A 99 18.47 -7.04 -0.02
N GLY A 100 18.39 -8.14 -0.77
CA GLY A 100 17.44 -9.23 -0.50
C GLY A 100 16.02 -8.96 -0.99
N LEU A 101 15.68 -7.75 -1.47
CA LEU A 101 14.41 -7.47 -2.12
C LEU A 101 14.48 -7.72 -3.63
N THR A 102 13.59 -8.57 -4.13
CA THR A 102 13.45 -8.86 -5.57
C THR A 102 12.00 -8.63 -6.01
N HIS A 103 11.81 -8.09 -7.20
CA HIS A 103 10.51 -8.07 -7.87
C HIS A 103 10.43 -9.21 -8.88
N ALA A 104 9.29 -9.89 -8.92
CA ALA A 104 9.04 -10.98 -9.85
C ALA A 104 7.56 -11.01 -10.24
N THR A 105 7.25 -11.88 -11.19
CA THR A 105 5.87 -12.13 -11.64
C THR A 105 5.58 -13.62 -11.61
N PHE A 106 4.32 -13.97 -11.38
CA PHE A 106 3.81 -15.31 -11.63
C PHE A 106 2.60 -15.22 -12.55
N GLN A 107 2.33 -16.30 -13.31
CA GLN A 107 1.14 -16.34 -14.12
C GLN A 107 -0.06 -16.82 -13.29
N SER A 108 -1.12 -16.01 -13.21
CA SER A 108 -2.31 -16.35 -12.42
C SER A 108 -3.22 -17.34 -13.17
N PRO A 109 -3.43 -18.58 -12.68
CA PRO A 109 -4.29 -19.54 -13.36
C PRO A 109 -5.77 -19.15 -13.35
N SER A 110 -6.22 -18.37 -12.35
CA SER A 110 -7.63 -17.96 -12.22
C SER A 110 -7.99 -16.77 -13.09
N MET A 111 -7.02 -15.88 -13.36
CA MET A 111 -7.25 -14.62 -14.08
C MET A 111 -6.59 -14.60 -15.47
N ASP A 112 -5.70 -15.53 -15.76
CA ASP A 112 -4.89 -15.59 -16.99
C ASP A 112 -4.10 -14.30 -17.28
N VAL A 113 -3.60 -13.65 -16.23
CA VAL A 113 -2.77 -12.43 -16.32
C VAL A 113 -1.54 -12.51 -15.42
N PRO A 114 -0.40 -11.97 -15.86
CA PRO A 114 0.79 -11.94 -15.02
C PRO A 114 0.55 -11.01 -13.83
N VAL A 115 0.83 -11.50 -12.62
CA VAL A 115 0.68 -10.75 -11.37
C VAL A 115 2.06 -10.50 -10.79
N GLY A 116 2.35 -9.23 -10.54
CA GLY A 116 3.60 -8.78 -9.93
C GLY A 116 3.58 -8.92 -8.41
N TYR A 117 4.75 -9.20 -7.85
CA TYR A 117 4.97 -9.22 -6.41
C TYR A 117 6.42 -8.81 -6.09
N ASN A 118 6.60 -8.24 -4.90
CA ASN A 118 7.93 -8.09 -4.30
C ASN A 118 8.15 -9.19 -3.26
N ILE A 119 9.37 -9.69 -3.16
CA ILE A 119 9.80 -10.68 -2.16
C ILE A 119 11.09 -10.21 -1.49
N TYR A 120 11.08 -10.20 -0.16
CA TYR A 120 12.26 -10.00 0.67
C TYR A 120 12.75 -11.36 1.19
N LEU A 121 14.02 -11.66 0.93
CA LEU A 121 14.73 -12.82 1.45
C LEU A 121 15.72 -12.37 2.54
N PRO A 122 15.77 -13.06 3.69
CA PRO A 122 16.68 -12.68 4.76
C PRO A 122 18.15 -12.91 4.35
N PRO A 123 19.11 -12.19 4.95
CA PRO A 123 20.54 -12.42 4.71
C PRO A 123 20.92 -13.90 4.91
N GLY A 124 21.74 -14.41 4.00
CA GLY A 124 22.20 -15.80 4.00
C GLY A 124 21.16 -16.83 3.52
N TYR A 125 20.00 -16.39 3.01
CA TYR A 125 18.97 -17.29 2.47
C TYR A 125 19.53 -18.27 1.41
N ASP A 126 20.40 -17.80 0.52
CA ASP A 126 21.00 -18.60 -0.56
C ASP A 126 22.31 -19.32 -0.14
N ASP A 127 22.73 -19.21 1.12
CA ASP A 127 23.95 -19.85 1.60
C ASP A 127 23.78 -21.38 1.60
N ALA A 128 24.86 -22.09 1.27
CA ALA A 128 24.86 -23.56 1.20
C ALA A 128 24.42 -24.22 2.53
N GLU A 129 24.81 -23.63 3.66
CA GLU A 129 24.45 -24.08 5.01
C GLU A 129 22.95 -23.93 5.32
N ASN A 130 22.27 -23.02 4.61
CA ASN A 130 20.85 -22.72 4.82
C ASN A 130 19.92 -23.40 3.81
N ARG A 131 20.43 -24.26 2.93
CA ARG A 131 19.63 -24.94 1.89
C ARG A 131 18.42 -25.71 2.43
N ASP A 132 18.54 -26.29 3.62
CA ASP A 132 17.46 -27.02 4.27
C ASP A 132 16.71 -26.19 5.32
N ALA A 133 17.10 -24.93 5.53
CA ALA A 133 16.42 -24.03 6.45
C ALA A 133 14.97 -23.80 6.02
N ARG A 134 14.12 -23.48 7.00
CA ARG A 134 12.73 -23.08 6.78
C ARG A 134 12.49 -21.74 7.47
N TYR A 135 11.95 -20.81 6.71
CA TYR A 135 11.66 -19.47 7.17
C TYR A 135 10.15 -19.28 7.28
N PRO A 136 9.66 -18.58 8.32
CA PRO A 136 8.29 -18.09 8.29
C PRO A 136 8.11 -17.14 7.09
N VAL A 137 6.89 -17.13 6.53
CA VAL A 137 6.52 -16.28 5.40
C VAL A 137 5.39 -15.35 5.82
N ILE A 138 5.57 -14.05 5.59
CA ILE A 138 4.54 -13.03 5.80
C ILE A 138 4.07 -12.54 4.44
N TYR A 139 2.78 -12.66 4.16
CA TYR A 139 2.15 -12.00 3.02
C TYR A 139 1.60 -10.65 3.47
N TYR A 140 2.25 -9.57 3.04
CA TYR A 140 1.85 -8.20 3.38
C TYR A 140 0.91 -7.67 2.29
N LEU A 141 -0.37 -7.54 2.63
CA LEU A 141 -1.40 -7.07 1.72
C LEU A 141 -1.55 -5.55 1.84
N HIS A 142 -1.30 -4.83 0.75
CA HIS A 142 -1.47 -3.38 0.72
C HIS A 142 -2.95 -3.00 0.57
N GLY A 143 -3.33 -1.86 1.12
CA GLY A 143 -4.60 -1.22 0.76
C GLY A 143 -4.48 -0.44 -0.56
N GLY A 144 -5.59 0.17 -0.97
CA GLY A 144 -5.63 1.15 -2.04
C GLY A 144 -6.46 0.74 -3.24
N ARG A 145 -6.73 1.74 -4.08
CA ARG A 145 -7.41 1.63 -5.37
C ARG A 145 -6.69 2.54 -6.36
N PRO A 146 -5.98 2.00 -7.37
CA PRO A 146 -5.74 0.58 -7.57
C PRO A 146 -4.70 -0.03 -6.60
N GLY A 147 -4.68 -1.36 -6.53
CA GLY A 147 -3.61 -2.12 -5.89
C GLY A 147 -2.25 -1.95 -6.59
N ASN A 148 -1.18 -2.04 -5.80
CA ASN A 148 0.19 -1.86 -6.26
C ASN A 148 1.15 -2.52 -5.25
N GLU A 149 1.84 -3.57 -5.69
CA GLU A 149 2.75 -4.38 -4.87
C GLU A 149 3.94 -3.61 -4.29
N SER A 150 4.25 -2.43 -4.85
CA SER A 150 5.39 -1.58 -4.46
C SER A 150 4.98 -0.40 -3.59
N ARG A 151 3.69 -0.27 -3.27
CA ARG A 151 3.14 0.85 -2.47
C ARG A 151 3.75 0.92 -1.07
N THR A 152 3.92 -0.24 -0.42
CA THR A 152 4.38 -0.34 0.98
C THR A 152 5.71 -1.11 1.11
N VAL A 153 6.42 -1.29 -0.01
CA VAL A 153 7.66 -2.10 -0.04
C VAL A 153 8.80 -1.48 0.78
N GLY A 154 8.75 -0.18 1.08
CA GLY A 154 9.70 0.47 2.02
C GLY A 154 9.66 -0.10 3.44
N LEU A 155 8.62 -0.86 3.80
CA LEU A 155 8.62 -1.65 5.05
C LEU A 155 9.78 -2.67 5.10
N ALA A 156 10.26 -3.12 3.94
CA ALA A 156 11.36 -4.06 3.85
C ALA A 156 12.66 -3.55 4.50
N GLU A 157 12.92 -2.23 4.52
CA GLU A 157 14.07 -1.65 5.22
C GLU A 157 14.03 -1.92 6.73
N HIS A 158 12.83 -1.77 7.33
CA HIS A 158 12.62 -2.00 8.75
C HIS A 158 12.71 -3.48 9.09
N VAL A 159 12.16 -4.34 8.23
CA VAL A 159 12.30 -5.80 8.34
C VAL A 159 13.77 -6.20 8.25
N HIS A 160 14.51 -5.64 7.29
CA HIS A 160 15.92 -5.92 7.10
C HIS A 160 16.74 -5.52 8.33
N ALA A 161 16.52 -4.32 8.85
CA ALA A 161 17.18 -3.86 10.09
C ALA A 161 16.87 -4.78 11.28
N ALA A 162 15.60 -5.18 11.46
CA ALA A 162 15.18 -6.03 12.57
C ALA A 162 15.72 -7.47 12.47
N VAL A 163 15.86 -8.01 11.25
CA VAL A 163 16.48 -9.32 11.02
C VAL A 163 17.98 -9.26 11.26
N THR A 164 18.67 -8.25 10.72
CA THR A 164 20.12 -8.09 10.86
C THR A 164 20.54 -7.78 12.30
N SER A 165 19.71 -7.05 13.06
CA SER A 165 19.95 -6.82 14.51
C SER A 165 19.64 -8.03 15.39
N GLY A 166 19.00 -9.07 14.84
CA GLY A 166 18.52 -10.23 15.60
C GLY A 166 17.28 -9.97 16.45
N SER A 167 16.64 -8.80 16.35
CA SER A 167 15.39 -8.51 17.05
C SER A 167 14.22 -9.36 16.54
N VAL A 168 14.26 -9.75 15.27
CA VAL A 168 13.33 -10.69 14.64
C VAL A 168 14.14 -11.81 14.00
N ARG A 169 13.69 -13.06 14.15
CA ARG A 169 14.31 -14.20 13.45
C ARG A 169 14.25 -14.01 11.93
N PRO A 170 15.17 -14.60 11.14
CA PRO A 170 15.09 -14.59 9.69
C PRO A 170 13.68 -14.95 9.17
N VAL A 171 13.13 -14.12 8.29
CA VAL A 171 11.76 -14.17 7.80
C VAL A 171 11.71 -13.76 6.33
N ILE A 172 10.82 -14.39 5.56
CA ILE A 172 10.50 -14.00 4.19
C ILE A 172 9.26 -13.11 4.22
N VAL A 173 9.26 -12.03 3.44
CA VAL A 173 8.09 -11.16 3.30
C VAL A 173 7.73 -11.01 1.84
N VAL A 174 6.46 -11.15 1.50
CA VAL A 174 5.94 -11.06 0.14
C VAL A 174 4.87 -9.97 0.06
N TRP A 175 5.00 -9.06 -0.89
CA TRP A 175 4.00 -8.06 -1.24
C TRP A 175 3.39 -8.43 -2.60
N PRO A 176 2.24 -9.11 -2.65
CA PRO A 176 1.54 -9.38 -3.90
C PRO A 176 0.72 -8.16 -4.36
N ASN A 177 0.47 -8.06 -5.66
CA ASN A 177 -0.49 -7.09 -6.19
C ASN A 177 -1.93 -7.54 -5.90
N GLY A 178 -2.67 -6.72 -5.15
CA GLY A 178 -4.05 -7.01 -4.75
C GLY A 178 -5.15 -6.64 -5.76
N GLY A 179 -4.80 -6.34 -7.01
CA GLY A 179 -5.78 -6.07 -8.08
C GLY A 179 -6.36 -4.66 -8.07
N LYS A 180 -7.41 -4.45 -8.88
CA LYS A 180 -8.05 -3.12 -9.01
C LYS A 180 -8.62 -2.61 -7.69
N VAL A 181 -9.02 -3.52 -6.82
CA VAL A 181 -9.71 -3.20 -5.56
C VAL A 181 -9.18 -4.09 -4.43
N SER A 182 -8.20 -3.60 -3.68
CA SER A 182 -7.66 -4.31 -2.51
C SER A 182 -8.26 -3.79 -1.20
N TRP A 183 -9.35 -4.41 -0.71
CA TRP A 183 -9.94 -4.15 0.62
C TRP A 183 -9.50 -5.21 1.61
N TYR A 184 -8.34 -5.02 2.24
CA TYR A 184 -7.87 -5.90 3.31
C TYR A 184 -8.08 -5.31 4.72
N ALA A 185 -8.96 -4.31 4.84
CA ALA A 185 -9.19 -3.54 6.09
C ALA A 185 -10.55 -3.81 6.77
N HIS A 186 -11.41 -4.69 6.24
CA HIS A 186 -12.69 -5.05 6.88
C HIS A 186 -12.88 -6.57 6.92
N GLY A 187 -13.17 -7.10 8.12
CA GLY A 187 -13.34 -8.54 8.39
C GLY A 187 -14.55 -9.19 7.71
N ASP A 188 -15.44 -8.40 7.10
CA ASP A 188 -16.67 -8.89 6.49
C ASP A 188 -16.61 -8.96 4.95
N SER A 189 -15.49 -8.56 4.33
CA SER A 189 -15.33 -8.59 2.87
C SER A 189 -14.24 -9.56 2.44
N MET A 190 -14.63 -10.59 1.69
CA MET A 190 -13.75 -11.62 1.11
C MET A 190 -12.93 -11.06 -0.06
N GLY A 191 -11.97 -10.17 0.20
CA GLY A 191 -10.77 -9.89 -0.62
C GLY A 191 -10.94 -9.44 -2.09
N GLU A 192 -12.12 -9.54 -2.68
CA GLU A 192 -12.40 -9.24 -4.08
C GLU A 192 -13.93 -9.10 -4.21
N ALA A 193 -14.48 -7.96 -3.79
CA ALA A 193 -15.86 -7.62 -4.17
C ALA A 193 -15.83 -7.06 -5.59
N VAL A 194 -15.81 -7.95 -6.58
CA VAL A 194 -16.26 -7.63 -7.93
C VAL A 194 -17.79 -7.66 -7.88
N VAL A 195 -18.40 -6.48 -7.85
CA VAL A 195 -19.82 -6.27 -8.17
C VAL A 195 -19.89 -5.16 -9.20
#